data_AF-L8FTR0-F1
#
_entry.id   AF-L8FTR0-F1
#
_cell.length_a   1.000
_cell.length_b   1.000
_cell.length_c   1.000
_cell.angle_alpha   90.00
_cell.angle_beta   90.00
_cell.angle_gamma   90.00
#
_symmetry.space_group_name_H-M   'P 1'
#
loop_
_entity.id
_entity.type
_entity.pdbx_description
1 polymer ?
#
loop_
_entity_poly.entity_id
_entity_poly.type
_entity_poly.pdbx_seq_one_letter_code
_entity_poly.pdbx_strand_id
1 'polypeptide(L)'
;MQWYVRPGPLTIKQNELECHGIKVPEIQTTPDASLYMRELINQSILGLRDQSYAIADEKTCHEAYLSLMSLQAITPQMVKAEFLRGPFKLYNPDIRLGNIIADADYKIKAFIDWDFCYVAPAQFLFSPPLGLTPLDMLECNDGFQRRVQ
;
A
#
# COMPACT_ATOMS: atom_id res chain seq x y z
N MET A 1 0.99 16.93 24.68
CA MET A 1 1.03 16.57 23.25
C MET A 1 -0.34 16.83 22.67
N GLN A 2 -0.42 17.56 21.56
CA GLN A 2 -1.66 17.80 20.84
C GLN A 2 -1.56 17.00 19.54
N TRP A 3 -2.35 15.94 19.41
CA TRP A 3 -2.49 15.21 18.15
C TRP A 3 -3.43 15.98 17.22
N TYR A 4 -3.16 15.93 15.92
CA TYR A 4 -4.07 16.45 14.90
C TYR A 4 -4.26 15.36 13.85
N VAL A 5 -5.52 15.18 13.43
CA VAL A 5 -5.85 14.25 12.35
C VAL A 5 -5.68 14.98 11.03
N ARG A 6 -4.81 14.48 10.16
CA ARG A 6 -4.65 15.01 8.80
C ARG A 6 -5.80 14.55 7.91
N PRO A 7 -6.31 15.39 7.01
CA PRO A 7 -7.26 14.95 5.99
C PRO A 7 -6.54 14.09 4.95
N GLY A 8 -6.91 12.82 4.84
CA GLY A 8 -6.35 11.89 3.84
C GLY A 8 -5.95 10.54 4.44
N PRO A 9 -5.71 9.53 3.60
CA PRO A 9 -5.22 8.22 4.04
C PRO A 9 -3.80 8.32 4.62
N LEU A 10 -3.60 7.90 5.87
CA LEU A 10 -2.25 7.63 6.36
C LEU A 10 -1.85 6.23 5.93
N THR A 11 -1.10 6.13 4.84
CA THR A 11 -0.61 4.84 4.34
C THR A 11 0.63 4.41 5.11
N ILE A 12 0.87 3.10 5.20
CA ILE A 12 2.12 2.55 5.76
C ILE A 12 3.34 3.16 5.06
N LYS A 13 3.28 3.30 3.73
CA LYS A 13 4.34 3.89 2.90
C LYS A 13 4.59 5.36 3.24
N GLN A 14 3.53 6.14 3.45
CA GLN A 14 3.68 7.52 3.88
C GLN A 14 4.37 7.59 5.25
N ASN A 15 3.98 6.74 6.20
CA ASN A 15 4.62 6.68 7.51
C ASN A 15 6.10 6.28 7.41
N GLU A 16 6.44 5.29 6.59
CA GLU A 16 7.82 4.86 6.36
C GLU A 16 8.68 5.99 5.77
N LEU A 17 8.15 6.69 4.76
CA LEU A 17 8.84 7.83 4.14
C LEU A 17 9.01 9.00 5.11
N GLU A 18 7.96 9.37 5.84
CA GLU A 18 8.02 10.44 6.83
C GLU A 18 8.97 10.09 7.99
N CYS A 19 9.04 8.82 8.43
CA CYS A 19 10.02 8.35 9.42
C CYS A 19 11.47 8.53 8.96
N HIS A 20 11.74 8.46 7.65
CA HIS A 20 13.06 8.71 7.06
C HIS A 20 13.30 10.19 6.71
N GLY A 21 12.40 11.10 7.14
CA GLY A 21 12.53 12.54 6.89
C GLY A 21 12.09 12.98 5.49
N ILE A 22 11.46 12.09 4.71
CA ILE A 22 10.98 12.40 3.37
C ILE A 22 9.55 12.91 3.48
N LYS A 23 9.35 14.16 3.07
CA LYS A 23 8.03 14.79 3.09
C LYS A 23 7.22 14.29 1.90
N VAL A 24 6.29 13.38 2.17
CA VAL A 24 5.34 12.90 1.17
C VAL A 24 4.24 13.95 0.97
N PRO A 25 3.88 14.28 -0.29
CA PRO A 25 2.70 15.11 -0.55
C PRO A 25 1.46 14.45 0.04
N GLU A 26 0.64 15.23 0.75
CA GLU A 26 -0.64 14.74 1.26
C GLU A 26 -1.54 14.35 0.09
N ILE A 27 -2.11 13.14 0.16
CA ILE A 27 -3.14 12.73 -0.79
C ILE A 27 -4.38 13.57 -0.48
N GLN A 28 -4.68 14.52 -1.37
CA GLN A 28 -5.89 15.31 -1.25
C GLN A 28 -7.11 14.39 -1.25
N THR A 29 -8.06 14.67 -0.36
CA THR A 29 -9.33 13.95 -0.34
C THR A 29 -10.04 14.17 -1.68
N THR A 30 -10.16 13.10 -2.46
CA THR A 30 -10.81 13.12 -3.77
C THR A 30 -11.86 12.03 -3.85
N PRO A 31 -13.05 12.31 -4.39
CA PRO A 31 -14.01 11.27 -4.73
C PRO A 31 -13.59 10.50 -5.98
N ASP A 32 -12.62 10.98 -6.77
CA ASP A 32 -12.18 10.31 -7.99
C ASP A 32 -11.21 9.16 -7.67
N ALA A 33 -11.70 7.93 -7.83
CA ALA A 33 -10.95 6.72 -7.57
C ALA A 33 -9.69 6.61 -8.43
N SER A 34 -9.72 6.99 -9.71
CA SER A 34 -8.54 6.91 -10.58
C SER A 34 -7.45 7.89 -10.15
N LEU A 35 -7.84 9.11 -9.77
CA LEU A 35 -6.91 10.09 -9.20
C LEU A 35 -6.31 9.58 -7.89
N TYR A 36 -7.15 9.02 -7.00
CA TYR A 36 -6.69 8.45 -5.74
C TYR A 36 -5.66 7.34 -5.93
N MET A 37 -5.93 6.38 -6.82
CA MET A 37 -4.99 5.31 -7.17
C MET A 37 -3.67 5.85 -7.69
N ARG A 38 -3.73 6.85 -8.58
CA ARG A 38 -2.54 7.48 -9.14
C ARG A 38 -1.67 8.11 -8.07
N GLU A 39 -2.25 8.76 -7.07
CA GLU A 39 -1.48 9.37 -5.98
C GLU A 39 -0.81 8.31 -5.08
N LEU A 40 -1.45 7.17 -4.82
CA LEU A 40 -0.80 6.04 -4.11
C LEU A 40 0.39 5.46 -4.89
N ILE A 41 0.27 5.38 -6.22
CA ILE A 41 1.37 4.94 -7.09
C ILE A 41 2.50 5.97 -7.06
N ASN A 42 2.19 7.27 -7.12
CA ASN A 42 3.18 8.34 -7.00
C ASN A 42 3.96 8.26 -5.68
N GLN A 43 3.28 8.02 -4.55
CA GLN A 43 3.96 7.81 -3.26
C GLN A 43 4.95 6.64 -3.32
N SER A 44 4.56 5.53 -3.95
CA SER A 44 5.45 4.37 -4.12
C SER A 44 6.66 4.68 -5.02
N ILE A 45 6.47 5.44 -6.11
CA ILE A 45 7.55 5.87 -6.99
C ILE A 45 8.53 6.81 -6.26
N LEU A 46 8.01 7.71 -5.42
CA LEU A 46 8.85 8.60 -4.60
C LEU A 46 9.76 7.79 -3.67
N GLY A 47 9.21 6.80 -2.96
CA GLY A 47 10.01 5.96 -2.08
C GLY A 47 11.08 5.12 -2.80
N LEU A 48 10.81 4.68 -4.04
CA LEU A 48 11.83 4.03 -4.87
C LEU A 48 12.96 5.00 -5.23
N ARG A 49 12.63 6.24 -5.63
CA ARG A 49 13.62 7.25 -6.03
C ARG A 49 14.52 7.68 -4.88
N ASP A 50 13.96 7.80 -3.68
CA ASP A 50 14.70 8.23 -2.50
C ASP A 50 15.34 7.07 -1.73
N GLN A 51 15.37 5.85 -2.31
CA GLN A 51 15.95 4.64 -1.70
C GLN A 51 15.42 4.35 -0.28
N SER A 52 14.17 4.74 -0.01
CA SER A 52 13.58 4.60 1.33
C SER A 52 13.15 3.16 1.63
N TYR A 53 13.01 2.36 0.59
CA TYR A 53 12.77 0.93 0.68
C TYR A 53 14.09 0.16 0.79
N ALA A 54 14.12 -0.85 1.64
CA ALA A 54 15.22 -1.80 1.73
C ALA A 54 15.19 -2.76 0.52
N ILE A 55 15.60 -2.26 -0.65
CA ILE A 55 15.64 -3.05 -1.89
C ILE A 55 17.02 -3.67 -2.04
N ALA A 56 17.05 -4.98 -2.25
CA ALA A 56 18.27 -5.77 -2.26
C ALA A 56 19.28 -5.37 -3.35
N ASP A 57 18.81 -4.99 -4.55
CA ASP A 57 19.67 -4.68 -5.70
C ASP A 57 19.02 -3.77 -6.76
N GLU A 58 19.85 -3.25 -7.67
CA GLU A 58 19.45 -2.32 -8.74
C GLU A 58 18.43 -2.93 -9.72
N LYS A 59 18.56 -4.23 -10.05
CA LYS A 59 17.64 -4.90 -10.96
C LYS A 59 16.25 -5.00 -10.33
N THR A 60 16.18 -5.39 -9.06
CA THR A 60 14.94 -5.43 -8.27
C THR A 60 14.28 -4.05 -8.20
N CYS A 61 15.06 -2.98 -7.98
CA CYS A 61 14.56 -1.61 -8.02
C CYS A 61 14.01 -1.21 -9.41
N HIS A 62 14.72 -1.59 -10.47
CA HIS A 62 14.32 -1.31 -11.85
C HIS A 62 13.01 -2.00 -12.21
N GLU A 63 12.85 -3.28 -11.86
CA GLU A 63 11.62 -4.05 -12.09
C GLU A 63 10.43 -3.48 -11.30
N ALA A 64 10.66 -3.06 -10.06
CA ALA A 64 9.66 -2.36 -9.25
C ALA A 64 9.19 -1.05 -9.92
N TYR A 65 10.14 -0.25 -10.39
CA TYR A 65 9.86 1.01 -11.06
C TYR A 65 9.06 0.80 -12.35
N LEU A 66 9.46 -0.14 -13.20
CA LEU A 66 8.73 -0.48 -14.43
C LEU A 66 7.30 -0.98 -14.13
N SER A 67 7.13 -1.76 -13.06
CA SER A 67 5.83 -2.24 -12.62
C SER A 67 4.92 -1.08 -12.18
N LEU A 68 5.44 -0.14 -11.38
CA LEU A 68 4.70 1.05 -10.97
C LEU A 68 4.33 1.96 -12.14
N MET A 69 5.26 2.16 -13.09
CA MET A 69 4.98 2.94 -14.31
C MET A 69 3.89 2.29 -15.17
N SER A 70 3.93 0.96 -15.30
CA SER A 70 2.91 0.20 -16.02
C SER A 70 1.55 0.31 -15.33
N LEU A 71 1.52 0.16 -14.00
CA LEU A 71 0.33 0.31 -13.18
C LEU A 71 -0.28 1.71 -13.31
N GLN A 72 0.56 2.75 -13.32
CA GLN A 72 0.14 4.13 -13.52
C GLN A 72 -0.52 4.32 -14.89
N ALA A 73 0.08 3.76 -15.95
CA ALA A 73 -0.45 3.88 -17.31
C ALA A 73 -1.82 3.21 -17.49
N ILE A 74 -2.07 2.10 -16.79
CA ILE A 74 -3.35 1.37 -16.86
C ILE A 74 -4.38 1.83 -15.82
N THR A 75 -4.02 2.69 -14.87
CA THR A 75 -4.91 3.15 -13.79
C THR A 75 -6.29 3.66 -14.28
N PRO A 76 -6.40 4.43 -15.38
CA PRO A 76 -7.71 4.84 -15.91
C PRO A 76 -8.62 3.68 -16.33
N GLN A 77 -8.04 2.53 -16.67
CA GLN A 77 -8.75 1.32 -17.12
C GLN A 77 -9.09 0.38 -15.96
N MET A 78 -8.39 0.53 -14.82
CA MET A 78 -8.64 -0.28 -13.60
C MET A 78 -9.92 0.13 -12.87
N VAL A 79 -10.41 1.35 -13.12
CA VAL A 79 -11.61 1.90 -12.50
C VAL A 79 -12.74 1.90 -13.51
N LYS A 80 -13.77 1.07 -13.27
CA LYS A 80 -15.01 1.16 -14.05
C LYS A 80 -15.62 2.55 -13.87
N ALA A 81 -16.16 3.12 -14.96
CA ALA A 81 -16.77 4.45 -14.93
C ALA A 81 -17.88 4.59 -13.86
N GLU A 82 -18.67 3.53 -13.66
CA GLU A 82 -19.71 3.46 -12.62
C GLU A 82 -19.16 3.57 -11.19
N PHE A 83 -17.88 3.23 -11.00
CA PHE A 83 -17.20 3.26 -9.71
C PHE A 83 -16.15 4.37 -9.59
N LEU A 84 -16.11 5.31 -10.54
CA LEU A 84 -15.17 6.44 -10.51
C LEU A 84 -15.33 7.29 -9.26
N ARG A 85 -16.56 7.41 -8.75
CA ARG A 85 -16.88 8.19 -7.54
C ARG A 85 -17.15 7.36 -6.29
N GLY A 86 -16.74 6.09 -6.30
CA GLY A 86 -16.98 5.14 -5.22
C GLY A 86 -17.79 3.92 -5.65
N PRO A 87 -18.11 2.98 -4.75
CA PRO A 87 -18.01 3.14 -3.30
C PRO A 87 -16.57 3.11 -2.79
N PHE A 88 -16.34 3.82 -1.69
CA PHE A 88 -15.10 3.73 -0.92
C PHE A 88 -15.33 2.84 0.30
N LYS A 89 -14.31 2.05 0.68
CA LYS A 89 -14.36 1.05 1.75
C LYS A 89 -13.13 1.15 2.63
N LEU A 90 -13.25 0.70 3.87
CA LEU A 90 -12.09 0.51 4.73
C LEU A 90 -11.19 -0.57 4.13
N TYR A 91 -9.92 -0.24 3.95
CA TYR A 91 -8.89 -1.08 3.39
C TYR A 91 -7.77 -1.23 4.41
N ASN A 92 -7.41 -2.47 4.75
CA ASN A 92 -6.23 -2.78 5.54
C ASN A 92 -5.14 -3.30 4.58
N PRO A 93 -4.02 -2.59 4.43
CA PRO A 93 -2.95 -3.05 3.56
C PRO A 93 -2.20 -4.30 4.08
N ASP A 94 -2.18 -4.55 5.39
CA ASP A 94 -1.35 -5.61 6.00
C ASP A 94 -2.17 -6.85 6.39
N ILE A 95 -3.10 -7.29 5.53
CA ILE A 95 -3.82 -8.57 5.73
C ILE A 95 -2.92 -9.75 5.31
N ARG A 96 -1.88 -9.98 6.10
CA ARG A 96 -1.00 -11.16 6.03
C ARG A 96 -1.48 -12.24 7.00
N LEU A 97 -1.07 -13.48 6.77
CA LEU A 97 -1.45 -14.62 7.64
C LEU A 97 -1.12 -14.38 9.12
N GLY A 98 -0.01 -13.68 9.42
CA GLY A 98 0.37 -13.34 10.79
C GLY A 98 -0.60 -12.38 11.51
N ASN A 99 -1.45 -11.68 10.76
CA ASN A 99 -2.42 -10.72 11.29
C ASN A 99 -3.86 -11.30 11.30
N ILE A 100 -4.01 -12.60 11.08
CA ILE A 100 -5.30 -13.30 11.11
C ILE A 100 -5.32 -14.24 12.31
N ILE A 101 -6.27 -14.03 13.22
CA ILE A 101 -6.51 -14.95 14.34
C ILE A 101 -7.55 -15.97 13.89
N ALA A 102 -7.21 -17.26 13.98
CA ALA A 102 -8.11 -18.37 13.73
C ALA A 102 -8.27 -19.25 14.98
N ASP A 103 -9.40 -19.97 15.09
CA ASP A 103 -9.55 -21.01 16.12
C ASP A 103 -8.91 -22.34 15.69
N ALA A 104 -9.04 -23.35 16.56
CA ALA A 104 -8.54 -24.70 16.32
C ALA A 104 -9.16 -25.40 15.10
N ASP A 105 -10.31 -24.91 14.61
CA ASP A 105 -10.97 -25.40 13.38
C ASP A 105 -10.58 -24.57 12.14
N TYR A 106 -9.56 -23.71 12.24
CA TYR A 106 -9.14 -22.77 11.20
C TYR A 106 -10.21 -21.74 10.80
N LYS A 107 -11.20 -21.46 11.67
CA LYS A 107 -12.18 -20.40 11.42
C LYS A 107 -11.61 -19.06 11.85
N ILE A 108 -11.60 -18.10 10.92
CA ILE A 108 -11.17 -16.73 11.18
C ILE A 108 -12.05 -16.12 12.29
N LYS A 109 -11.42 -15.64 13.35
CA LYS A 109 -12.06 -14.95 14.48
C LYS A 109 -11.84 -13.45 14.45
N ALA A 110 -10.68 -13.00 14.00
CA ALA A 110 -10.36 -11.58 13.94
C ALA A 110 -9.24 -11.30 12.93
N PHE A 111 -9.26 -10.07 12.42
CA PHE A 111 -8.10 -9.43 11.80
C PHE A 111 -7.55 -8.43 12.81
N ILE A 112 -6.25 -8.45 13.03
CA ILE A 112 -5.54 -7.50 13.90
C ILE A 112 -4.69 -6.55 13.06
N ASP A 113 -3.94 -5.66 13.73
CA ASP A 113 -2.97 -4.76 13.08
C ASP A 113 -3.65 -3.77 12.10
N TRP A 114 -4.45 -2.85 12.66
CA TRP A 114 -5.26 -1.89 11.90
C TRP A 114 -4.64 -0.48 11.81
N ASP A 115 -3.40 -0.30 12.29
CA ASP A 115 -2.81 1.02 12.54
C ASP A 115 -2.65 1.87 11.26
N PHE A 116 -2.57 1.21 10.10
CA PHE A 116 -2.47 1.86 8.78
C PHE A 116 -3.67 1.57 7.88
N CYS A 117 -4.83 1.23 8.45
CA CYS A 117 -6.05 1.10 7.67
C CYS A 117 -6.54 2.47 7.17
N TYR A 118 -7.06 2.51 5.95
CA TYR A 118 -7.53 3.75 5.34
C TYR A 118 -8.73 3.52 4.43
N VAL A 119 -9.43 4.58 4.06
CA VAL A 119 -10.57 4.52 3.14
C VAL A 119 -10.05 4.53 1.70
N ALA A 120 -10.27 3.45 0.95
CA ALA A 120 -9.83 3.28 -0.44
C ALA A 120 -11.00 3.01 -1.38
N PRO A 121 -10.85 3.23 -2.71
CA PRO A 121 -11.82 2.75 -3.69
C PRO A 121 -12.06 1.25 -3.54
N ALA A 122 -13.31 0.78 -3.61
CA ALA A 122 -13.65 -0.63 -3.41
C ALA A 122 -12.92 -1.59 -4.37
N GLN A 123 -12.44 -1.07 -5.51
CA GLN A 123 -11.62 -1.78 -6.49
C GLN A 123 -10.32 -2.33 -5.89
N PHE A 124 -9.79 -1.71 -4.82
CA PHE A 124 -8.62 -2.21 -4.09
C PHE A 124 -8.90 -3.50 -3.33
N LEU A 125 -10.16 -3.79 -2.98
CA LEU A 125 -10.52 -5.07 -2.35
C LEU A 125 -10.39 -6.25 -3.31
N PHE A 126 -10.35 -5.97 -4.63
CA PHE A 126 -10.16 -6.99 -5.66
C PHE A 126 -8.73 -7.05 -6.17
N SER A 127 -7.84 -6.14 -5.75
CA SER A 127 -6.41 -6.37 -5.96
C SER A 127 -5.93 -7.50 -5.05
N PRO A 128 -4.94 -8.30 -5.48
CA PRO A 128 -4.32 -9.28 -4.60
C PRO A 128 -3.94 -8.59 -3.29
N PRO A 129 -4.15 -9.22 -2.10
CA PRO A 129 -3.60 -8.75 -0.85
C PRO A 129 -2.14 -8.35 -1.06
N LEU A 130 -1.69 -7.25 -0.47
CA LEU A 130 -0.38 -6.65 -0.79
C LEU A 130 0.76 -7.69 -0.78
N GLY A 131 0.73 -8.68 0.12
CA GLY A 131 1.65 -9.85 0.08
C GLY A 131 1.65 -10.75 -1.18
N LEU A 132 0.86 -10.46 -2.21
CA LEU A 132 0.81 -11.15 -3.51
C LEU A 132 1.12 -10.24 -4.70
N THR A 133 1.39 -8.95 -4.47
CA THR A 133 1.80 -8.05 -5.56
C THR A 133 3.32 -8.10 -5.76
N PRO A 134 3.81 -7.92 -7.01
CA PRO A 134 5.24 -7.93 -7.29
C PRO A 134 6.05 -6.87 -6.52
N LEU A 135 5.41 -5.84 -5.94
CA LEU A 135 6.10 -4.79 -5.20
C LEU A 135 6.41 -5.21 -3.76
N ASP A 136 5.49 -5.92 -3.09
CA ASP A 136 5.69 -6.38 -1.71
C ASP A 136 6.46 -7.72 -1.66
N MET A 137 6.46 -8.51 -2.74
CA MET A 137 7.39 -9.65 -2.88
C MET A 137 8.87 -9.22 -2.83
N LEU A 138 9.19 -7.96 -3.16
CA LEU A 138 10.55 -7.43 -3.12
C LEU A 138 10.98 -7.10 -1.69
N GLU A 139 10.05 -6.66 -0.83
CA GLU A 139 10.28 -6.41 0.59
C GLU A 139 10.40 -7.74 1.38
N CYS A 140 9.68 -8.77 0.94
CA CYS A 140 9.58 -10.05 1.66
C CYS A 140 10.86 -10.91 1.62
N ASN A 141 11.80 -10.63 0.71
CA ASN A 141 13.07 -11.37 0.61
C ASN A 141 14.07 -11.02 1.72
N ASP A 142 13.96 -9.84 2.33
CA ASP A 142 14.88 -9.38 3.38
C ASP A 142 14.47 -9.85 4.79
N GLY A 143 13.16 -9.97 5.04
CA GLY A 143 12.61 -10.29 6.36
C GLY A 143 12.76 -11.75 6.80
N PHE A 144 13.05 -12.67 5.87
CA PHE A 144 13.31 -14.08 6.19
C PHE A 144 14.78 -14.32 6.54
N GLN A 145 15.71 -13.59 5.92
CA GLN A 145 17.15 -13.72 6.20
C GLN A 145 17.54 -13.11 7.55
N ARG A 146 16.90 -12.00 7.98
CA ARG A 146 17.24 -11.33 9.25
C ARG A 146 16.69 -11.99 10.53
N ARG A 147 15.86 -13.03 10.42
CA ARG A 147 15.31 -13.77 11.59
C ARG A 147 16.01 -15.11 11.85
N VAL A 148 17.07 -15.43 11.12
CA VAL A 148 17.87 -16.66 11.28
C VAL A 148 19.36 -16.34 11.51
N GLN A 149 19.68 -15.14 12.01
CA GLN A 149 21.00 -14.82 12.55
C GLN A 149 20.88 -14.28 13.98
#